data_AF-A0A923V315-F1
#
_entry.id   AF-A0A923V315-F1
#
_cell.length_a   1.000
_cell.length_b   1.000
_cell.length_c   1.000
_cell.angle_alpha   90.00
_cell.angle_beta   90.00
_cell.angle_gamma   90.00
#
_symmetry.space_group_name_H-M   'P 1'
#
loop_
_entity.id
_entity.type
_entity.pdbx_description
1 polymer ?
#
loop_
_entity_poly.entity_id
_entity_poly.type
_entity_poly.pdbx_seq_one_letter_code
_entity_poly.pdbx_strand_id
1 'polypeptide(L)'
;MRKTLSILIILTAFVFCAKAQVVSLSTGWKFTTGDSSVYKMKTFDDTSWQNIALGESWEMQGHANYDGFGWYRVHFRLPSAMKQKSFLKDSVMLSLGDVDDGDEVYLNGQLIGKNGNGGGDDIKRGVYGKRIYKIAANNPALHWDEENLLAVRVYDSGGAGGITGSGFFMRMIDVTDELKIDTGGDMILTGSNNFSQTIAIAPTSNKTYRGQLSISFKDPESHKKYAERLVSVQTSRSKPFKFTFKENMPMAKSYLLTYTFRESTSGKTLTANILTPYILTPKVSLQPKINGASVYGAQPGNNFLYKVP
;
A
#
# COMPACT_ATOMS: atom_id res chain seq x y z
N MET A 1 -66.02 0.25 -23.93
CA MET A 1 -64.84 -0.44 -23.39
C MET A 1 -63.57 0.34 -23.76
N ARG A 2 -63.06 1.19 -22.87
CA ARG A 2 -61.79 1.91 -23.09
C ARG A 2 -60.67 1.13 -22.39
N LYS A 3 -59.75 0.56 -23.17
CA LYS A 3 -58.56 -0.14 -22.65
C LYS A 3 -57.47 0.91 -22.40
N THR A 4 -57.17 1.18 -21.14
CA THR A 4 -56.00 1.98 -20.73
C THR A 4 -54.75 1.10 -20.78
N LEU A 5 -53.82 1.45 -21.65
CA LEU A 5 -52.52 0.77 -21.80
C LEU A 5 -51.54 1.40 -20.81
N SER A 6 -51.22 0.72 -19.72
CA SER A 6 -50.20 1.15 -18.76
C SER A 6 -48.82 0.74 -19.26
N ILE A 7 -47.98 1.72 -19.61
CA ILE A 7 -46.58 1.51 -19.99
C ILE A 7 -45.75 1.43 -18.70
N LEU A 8 -45.21 0.24 -18.42
CA LEU A 8 -44.28 -0.02 -17.32
C LEU A 8 -42.88 0.44 -17.76
N ILE A 9 -42.41 1.58 -17.24
CA ILE A 9 -41.04 2.05 -17.43
C ILE A 9 -40.12 1.22 -16.51
N ILE A 10 -39.41 0.26 -17.10
CA ILE A 10 -38.36 -0.49 -16.41
C ILE A 10 -37.13 0.43 -16.33
N LEU A 11 -36.91 1.03 -15.17
CA LEU A 11 -35.72 1.81 -14.86
C LEU A 11 -34.55 0.86 -14.61
N THR A 12 -33.80 0.49 -15.65
CA THR A 12 -32.54 -0.24 -15.50
C THR A 12 -31.49 0.68 -14.90
N ALA A 13 -31.29 0.58 -13.59
CA ALA A 13 -30.19 1.23 -12.89
C ALA A 13 -28.86 0.58 -13.34
N PHE A 14 -28.20 1.18 -14.33
CA PHE A 14 -26.80 0.89 -14.62
C PHE A 14 -25.95 1.39 -13.45
N VAL A 15 -25.60 0.48 -12.54
CA VAL A 15 -24.57 0.73 -11.52
C VAL A 15 -23.23 0.74 -12.25
N PHE A 16 -22.79 1.91 -12.71
CA PHE A 16 -21.40 2.11 -13.09
C PHE A 16 -20.55 1.99 -11.83
N CYS A 17 -19.90 0.83 -11.65
CA CYS A 17 -18.83 0.69 -10.68
C CYS A 17 -17.70 1.63 -11.11
N ALA A 18 -17.62 2.79 -10.44
CA ALA A 18 -16.64 3.81 -10.74
C ALA A 18 -15.25 3.31 -10.34
N LYS A 19 -14.49 2.76 -11.30
CA LYS A 19 -13.03 2.66 -11.15
C LYS A 19 -12.50 4.08 -10.99
N ALA A 20 -11.69 4.30 -9.94
CA ALA A 20 -10.88 5.51 -9.86
C ALA A 20 -10.11 5.64 -11.17
N GLN A 21 -10.32 6.74 -11.90
CA GLN A 21 -9.53 7.01 -13.09
C GLN A 21 -8.10 7.23 -12.63
N VAL A 22 -7.18 6.44 -13.19
CA VAL A 22 -5.75 6.50 -12.94
C VAL A 22 -5.11 7.00 -14.23
N VAL A 23 -4.34 8.09 -14.15
CA VAL A 23 -3.49 8.53 -15.25
C VAL A 23 -2.15 7.82 -15.08
N SER A 24 -1.80 6.98 -16.05
CA SER A 24 -0.49 6.34 -16.07
C SER A 24 0.58 7.37 -16.43
N LEU A 25 1.71 7.31 -15.72
CA LEU A 25 2.94 8.04 -16.05
C LEU A 25 4.05 7.05 -16.45
N SER A 26 3.72 5.88 -16.97
CA SER A 26 4.70 4.83 -17.29
C SER A 26 5.55 5.11 -18.53
N THR A 27 5.16 6.06 -19.39
CA THR A 27 5.80 6.31 -20.68
C THR A 27 5.88 7.80 -21.00
N GLY A 28 6.68 8.15 -22.02
CA GLY A 28 6.80 9.53 -22.51
C GLY A 28 7.82 10.39 -21.79
N TRP A 29 8.68 9.79 -20.97
CA TRP A 29 9.69 10.52 -20.22
C TRP A 29 10.91 10.89 -21.07
N LYS A 30 11.37 12.11 -20.85
CA LYS A 30 12.62 12.67 -21.33
C LYS A 30 13.64 12.73 -20.21
N PHE A 31 14.90 12.55 -20.55
CA PHE A 31 16.01 12.58 -19.59
C PHE A 31 17.20 13.38 -20.09
N THR A 32 17.85 14.07 -19.16
CA THR A 32 19.18 14.64 -19.35
C THR A 32 19.98 14.57 -18.06
N THR A 33 21.31 14.55 -18.20
CA THR A 33 22.25 14.65 -17.08
C THR A 33 22.63 16.10 -16.81
N GLY A 34 23.23 16.35 -15.64
CA GLY A 34 23.62 17.67 -15.19
C GLY A 34 22.49 18.40 -14.45
N ASP A 35 22.75 19.63 -14.05
CA ASP A 35 21.85 20.34 -13.13
C ASP A 35 21.63 21.79 -13.55
N SER A 36 20.39 22.10 -13.96
CA SER A 36 20.02 23.45 -14.33
C SER A 36 18.60 23.78 -13.88
N SER A 37 18.46 24.92 -13.22
CA SER A 37 17.17 25.38 -12.69
C SER A 37 16.15 25.72 -13.78
N VAL A 38 16.56 25.88 -15.05
CA VAL A 38 15.64 26.12 -16.18
C VAL A 38 14.86 24.87 -16.56
N TYR A 39 15.37 23.68 -16.23
CA TYR A 39 14.78 22.40 -16.62
C TYR A 39 13.39 22.15 -15.99
N LYS A 40 13.07 22.81 -14.87
CA LYS A 40 11.73 22.76 -14.28
C LYS A 40 10.67 23.58 -15.05
N MET A 41 11.09 24.52 -15.90
CA MET A 41 10.18 25.47 -16.52
C MET A 41 9.37 24.80 -17.64
N LYS A 42 8.05 25.07 -17.68
CA LYS A 42 7.15 24.59 -18.73
C LYS A 42 7.55 25.07 -20.13
N THR A 43 8.20 26.22 -20.22
CA THR A 43 8.63 26.85 -21.47
C THR A 43 9.98 26.36 -21.99
N PHE A 44 10.71 25.56 -21.21
CA PHE A 44 11.99 25.01 -21.67
C PHE A 44 11.74 23.90 -22.70
N ASP A 45 12.48 23.96 -23.81
CA ASP A 45 12.43 22.99 -24.89
C ASP A 45 13.31 21.77 -24.58
N ASP A 46 12.67 20.63 -24.35
CA ASP A 46 13.31 19.34 -24.05
C ASP A 46 13.36 18.40 -25.27
N THR A 47 13.13 18.90 -26.48
CA THR A 47 13.15 18.08 -27.71
C THR A 47 14.51 17.40 -27.96
N SER A 48 15.59 18.02 -27.50
CA SER A 48 16.95 17.48 -27.56
C SER A 48 17.25 16.41 -26.50
N TRP A 49 16.38 16.22 -25.52
CA TRP A 49 16.57 15.24 -24.45
C TRP A 49 16.29 13.82 -24.95
N GLN A 50 17.03 12.87 -24.39
CA GLN A 50 16.89 11.46 -24.68
C GLN A 50 15.57 10.95 -24.11
N ASN A 51 14.95 9.97 -24.77
CA ASN A 51 13.83 9.25 -24.16
C ASN A 51 14.38 8.30 -23.11
N ILE A 52 13.68 8.16 -21.99
CA ILE A 52 14.03 7.20 -20.95
C ILE A 52 12.80 6.42 -20.50
N ALA A 53 12.98 5.17 -20.11
CA ALA A 53 11.96 4.40 -19.41
C ALA A 53 12.10 4.60 -17.90
N LEU A 54 10.96 4.63 -17.20
CA LEU A 54 10.95 4.45 -15.75
C LEU A 54 11.03 2.96 -15.41
N GLY A 55 11.46 2.65 -14.19
CA GLY A 55 11.50 1.28 -13.66
C GLY A 55 12.90 0.66 -13.66
N GLU A 56 13.81 1.23 -14.43
CA GLU A 56 15.21 0.81 -14.54
C GLU A 56 16.12 2.01 -14.26
N SER A 57 17.36 1.75 -13.85
CA SER A 57 18.34 2.81 -13.57
C SER A 57 18.78 3.52 -14.86
N TRP A 58 19.31 4.75 -14.78
CA TRP A 58 19.79 5.45 -15.98
C TRP A 58 21.08 4.83 -16.54
N GLU A 59 21.87 4.13 -15.72
CA GLU A 59 23.11 3.45 -16.15
C GLU A 59 22.79 2.34 -17.14
N MET A 60 21.72 1.60 -16.87
CA MET A 60 21.21 0.54 -17.75
C MET A 60 20.62 1.08 -19.06
N GLN A 61 20.47 2.40 -19.17
CA GLN A 61 19.82 3.09 -20.28
C GLN A 61 20.77 4.00 -21.06
N GLY A 62 22.09 3.80 -20.90
CA GLY A 62 23.12 4.49 -21.69
C GLY A 62 23.95 5.53 -20.93
N HIS A 63 23.74 5.66 -19.61
CA HIS A 63 24.49 6.58 -18.75
C HIS A 63 25.41 5.82 -17.78
N ALA A 64 26.22 4.90 -18.31
CA ALA A 64 27.06 4.03 -17.48
C ALA A 64 28.02 4.83 -16.59
N ASN A 65 28.09 4.45 -15.30
CA ASN A 65 28.94 5.08 -14.27
C ASN A 65 28.66 6.59 -14.09
N TYR A 66 27.44 7.03 -14.35
CA TYR A 66 27.06 8.42 -14.14
C TYR A 66 26.47 8.62 -12.74
N ASP A 67 27.21 9.32 -11.89
CA ASP A 67 26.71 9.80 -10.60
C ASP A 67 26.48 11.31 -10.66
N GLY A 68 25.47 11.80 -9.93
CA GLY A 68 25.16 13.22 -9.84
C GLY A 68 23.70 13.54 -10.14
N PHE A 69 23.46 14.65 -10.85
CA PHE A 69 22.10 15.13 -11.09
C PHE A 69 21.53 14.62 -12.42
N GLY A 70 20.36 13.99 -12.33
CA GLY A 70 19.54 13.62 -13.47
C GLY A 70 18.21 14.37 -13.45
N TRP A 71 17.73 14.78 -14.63
CA TRP A 71 16.43 15.41 -14.76
C TRP A 71 15.52 14.60 -15.67
N TYR A 72 14.31 14.36 -15.18
CA TYR A 72 13.24 13.70 -15.89
C TYR A 72 12.14 14.70 -16.22
N ARG A 73 11.55 14.63 -17.42
CA ARG A 73 10.41 15.46 -17.83
C ARG A 73 9.34 14.62 -18.52
N VAL A 74 8.06 14.86 -18.22
CA VAL A 74 6.93 14.22 -18.92
C VAL A 74 5.74 15.18 -19.04
N HIS A 75 5.14 15.18 -20.23
CA HIS A 75 3.90 15.89 -20.50
C HIS A 75 2.71 14.94 -20.31
N PHE A 76 1.66 15.41 -19.65
CA PHE A 76 0.46 14.61 -19.40
C PHE A 76 -0.78 15.50 -19.30
N ARG A 77 -1.96 14.88 -19.40
CA ARG A 77 -3.25 15.55 -19.17
C ARG A 77 -3.99 14.89 -18.01
N LEU A 78 -4.56 15.72 -17.14
CA LEU A 78 -5.36 15.25 -16.00
C LEU A 78 -6.83 15.66 -16.17
N PRO A 79 -7.75 14.72 -16.47
CA PRO A 79 -9.16 15.05 -16.69
C PRO A 79 -9.86 15.54 -15.41
N SER A 80 -10.59 16.65 -15.46
CA SER A 80 -11.41 17.13 -14.33
C SER A 80 -12.51 16.15 -13.93
N ALA A 81 -12.93 15.28 -14.86
CA ALA A 81 -13.84 14.17 -14.59
C ALA A 81 -13.35 13.26 -13.44
N MET A 82 -12.04 13.12 -13.25
CA MET A 82 -11.47 12.37 -12.12
C MET A 82 -11.83 13.00 -10.78
N LYS A 83 -11.68 14.33 -10.69
CA LYS A 83 -12.05 15.11 -9.50
C LYS A 83 -13.56 15.08 -9.26
N GLN A 84 -14.37 15.21 -10.31
CA GLN A 84 -15.83 15.18 -10.18
C GLN A 84 -16.34 13.83 -9.65
N LYS A 85 -15.72 12.73 -10.06
CA LYS A 85 -16.05 11.36 -9.64
C LYS A 85 -15.43 10.97 -8.30
N SER A 86 -14.40 11.67 -7.83
CA SER A 86 -13.81 11.43 -6.51
C SER A 86 -14.80 11.80 -5.41
N PHE A 87 -14.85 10.97 -4.37
CA PHE A 87 -15.66 11.24 -3.20
C PHE A 87 -15.07 12.40 -2.38
N LEU A 88 -13.74 12.38 -2.14
CA LEU A 88 -13.07 13.39 -1.32
C LEU A 88 -12.87 14.73 -2.05
N LYS A 89 -12.62 14.69 -3.37
CA LYS A 89 -12.38 15.86 -4.24
C LYS A 89 -11.21 16.77 -3.82
N ASP A 90 -10.43 16.37 -2.82
CA ASP A 90 -9.52 17.25 -2.09
C ASP A 90 -8.11 17.27 -2.66
N SER A 91 -7.62 16.14 -3.19
CA SER A 91 -6.21 15.96 -3.49
C SER A 91 -5.95 14.85 -4.51
N VAL A 92 -4.83 15.01 -5.20
CA VAL A 92 -4.26 14.07 -6.15
C VAL A 92 -3.02 13.44 -5.53
N MET A 93 -2.92 12.12 -5.63
CA MET A 93 -1.72 11.35 -5.34
C MET A 93 -0.88 11.24 -6.60
N LEU A 94 0.39 11.62 -6.51
CA LEU A 94 1.43 11.30 -7.47
C LEU A 94 2.30 10.17 -6.88
N SER A 95 2.47 9.09 -7.63
CA SER A 95 3.38 7.99 -7.29
C SER A 95 4.46 7.91 -8.36
N LEU A 96 5.73 7.94 -7.95
CA LEU A 96 6.90 7.90 -8.83
C LEU A 96 7.69 6.59 -8.71
N GLY A 97 7.14 5.56 -8.05
CA GLY A 97 7.89 4.33 -7.78
C GLY A 97 9.00 4.59 -6.76
N ASP A 98 10.14 3.94 -6.94
CA ASP A 98 11.32 4.13 -6.09
C ASP A 98 12.26 5.14 -6.75
N VAL A 99 12.63 6.19 -6.02
CA VAL A 99 13.55 7.21 -6.51
C VAL A 99 14.84 7.13 -5.73
N ASP A 100 15.94 7.15 -6.46
CA ASP A 100 17.26 7.11 -5.87
C ASP A 100 17.58 8.36 -5.04
N ASP A 101 18.29 8.14 -3.93
CA ASP A 101 18.72 9.15 -2.96
C ASP A 101 17.72 10.31 -2.75
N GLY A 102 17.94 11.48 -3.34
CA GLY A 102 17.08 12.64 -3.14
C GLY A 102 16.49 13.22 -4.41
N ASP A 103 15.31 13.83 -4.28
CA ASP A 103 14.60 14.39 -5.42
C ASP A 103 13.82 15.66 -5.11
N GLU A 104 13.61 16.47 -6.14
CA GLU A 104 12.66 17.58 -6.18
C GLU A 104 11.69 17.37 -7.33
N VAL A 105 10.40 17.49 -7.04
CA VAL A 105 9.34 17.32 -8.03
C VAL A 105 8.67 18.66 -8.28
N TYR A 106 8.62 19.03 -9.55
CA TYR A 106 8.03 20.27 -10.03
C TYR A 106 6.85 19.97 -10.95
N LEU A 107 5.73 20.67 -10.74
CA LEU A 107 4.57 20.64 -11.62
C LEU A 107 4.42 22.02 -12.25
N ASN A 108 4.47 22.09 -13.58
CA ASN A 108 4.40 23.35 -14.33
C ASN A 108 5.36 24.44 -13.78
N GLY A 109 6.55 24.04 -13.33
CA GLY A 109 7.58 24.92 -12.76
C GLY A 109 7.47 25.23 -11.28
N GLN A 110 6.39 24.82 -10.59
CA GLN A 110 6.21 24.99 -9.15
C GLN A 110 6.63 23.72 -8.39
N LEU A 111 7.41 23.87 -7.32
CA LEU A 111 7.81 22.75 -6.46
C LEU A 111 6.58 22.17 -5.74
N ILE A 112 6.35 20.87 -5.88
CA ILE A 112 5.21 20.15 -5.25
C ILE A 112 5.64 19.04 -4.30
N GLY A 113 6.92 18.67 -4.32
CA GLY A 113 7.47 17.59 -3.51
C GLY A 113 8.99 17.68 -3.44
N LYS A 114 9.54 17.20 -2.33
CA LYS A 114 10.98 17.12 -2.09
C LYS A 114 11.30 15.93 -1.19
N ASN A 115 12.41 15.26 -1.43
CA ASN A 115 13.02 14.31 -0.53
C ASN A 115 14.51 14.65 -0.32
N GLY A 116 14.83 15.27 0.82
CA GLY A 116 16.20 15.45 1.30
C GLY A 116 16.42 14.76 2.65
N ASN A 117 17.50 15.13 3.37
CA ASN A 117 17.85 14.55 4.67
C ASN A 117 16.66 14.48 5.65
N GLY A 118 16.12 13.29 5.90
CA GLY A 118 14.96 13.11 6.78
C GLY A 118 13.71 13.92 6.35
N GLY A 119 13.58 14.25 5.06
CA GLY A 119 12.54 15.14 4.54
C GLY A 119 12.91 16.63 4.50
N GLY A 120 14.18 16.98 4.77
CA GLY A 120 14.70 18.35 4.73
C GLY A 120 15.01 18.88 3.32
N ASP A 121 15.68 20.05 3.26
CA ASP A 121 15.85 20.82 2.03
C ASP A 121 16.97 20.37 1.08
N ASP A 122 17.98 19.67 1.60
CA ASP A 122 19.14 19.23 0.82
C ASP A 122 18.92 17.82 0.26
N ILE A 123 18.62 17.76 -1.05
CA ILE A 123 18.41 16.49 -1.75
C ILE A 123 19.69 15.68 -1.92
N LYS A 124 20.88 16.27 -1.76
CA LYS A 124 22.13 15.49 -1.80
C LYS A 124 22.30 14.53 -0.63
N ARG A 125 21.44 14.66 0.38
CA ARG A 125 21.36 13.82 1.56
C ARG A 125 20.02 13.10 1.63
N GLY A 126 19.29 13.03 0.53
CA GLY A 126 18.10 12.20 0.42
C GLY A 126 18.43 10.72 0.61
N VAL A 127 17.39 9.91 0.74
CA VAL A 127 17.51 8.46 0.87
C VAL A 127 16.64 7.78 -0.17
N TYR A 128 17.21 6.77 -0.83
CA TYR A 128 16.51 5.89 -1.75
C TYR A 128 15.16 5.41 -1.18
N GLY A 129 14.15 5.37 -2.04
CA GLY A 129 12.94 4.59 -1.79
C GLY A 129 11.67 5.16 -2.40
N LYS A 130 10.54 4.59 -1.99
CA LYS A 130 9.25 4.88 -2.61
C LYS A 130 8.84 6.35 -2.46
N ARG A 131 8.45 6.98 -3.56
CA ARG A 131 7.97 8.37 -3.61
C ARG A 131 6.48 8.47 -3.89
N ILE A 132 5.78 9.07 -2.94
CA ILE A 132 4.37 9.42 -3.03
C ILE A 132 4.20 10.86 -2.56
N TYR A 133 3.65 11.72 -3.42
CA TYR A 133 3.35 13.12 -3.11
C TYR A 133 1.85 13.38 -3.15
N LYS A 134 1.36 14.17 -2.18
CA LYS A 134 -0.04 14.61 -2.10
C LYS A 134 -0.14 16.05 -2.56
N ILE A 135 -0.84 16.28 -3.67
CA ILE A 135 -1.05 17.59 -4.28
C ILE A 135 -2.49 18.01 -4.03
N ALA A 136 -2.73 19.19 -3.47
CA ALA A 136 -4.10 19.68 -3.29
C ALA A 136 -4.80 19.86 -4.66
N ALA A 137 -6.06 19.46 -4.78
CA ALA A 137 -6.81 19.51 -6.05
C ALA A 137 -7.18 20.94 -6.49
N ASN A 138 -6.89 21.94 -5.65
CA ASN A 138 -6.96 23.38 -5.93
C ASN A 138 -5.58 24.03 -6.01
N ASN A 139 -4.48 23.25 -6.01
CA ASN A 139 -3.15 23.79 -6.20
C ASN A 139 -3.08 24.48 -7.58
N PRO A 140 -2.65 25.75 -7.66
CA PRO A 140 -2.62 26.50 -8.92
C PRO A 140 -1.67 25.91 -9.97
N ALA A 141 -0.66 25.12 -9.56
CA ALA A 141 0.20 24.39 -10.50
C ALA A 141 -0.55 23.30 -11.27
N LEU A 142 -1.70 22.82 -10.77
CA LEU A 142 -2.42 21.69 -11.34
C LEU A 142 -3.49 22.18 -12.33
N HIS A 143 -3.22 22.04 -13.62
CA HIS A 143 -4.14 22.49 -14.66
C HIS A 143 -5.04 21.34 -15.11
N TRP A 144 -6.33 21.40 -14.78
CA TRP A 144 -7.28 20.37 -15.18
C TRP A 144 -7.66 20.49 -16.65
N ASP A 145 -7.83 19.35 -17.33
CA ASP A 145 -8.19 19.24 -18.76
C ASP A 145 -7.19 19.86 -19.76
N GLU A 146 -6.08 20.40 -19.24
CA GLU A 146 -4.98 20.97 -20.01
C GLU A 146 -3.73 20.07 -19.94
N GLU A 147 -2.75 20.40 -20.78
CA GLU A 147 -1.43 19.80 -20.70
C GLU A 147 -0.65 20.34 -19.49
N ASN A 148 -0.09 19.42 -18.72
CA ASN A 148 0.78 19.65 -17.59
C ASN A 148 2.18 19.09 -17.90
N LEU A 149 3.20 19.74 -17.37
CA LEU A 149 4.57 19.23 -17.33
C LEU A 149 4.91 18.81 -15.90
N LEU A 150 5.35 17.57 -15.72
CA LEU A 150 6.03 17.13 -14.52
C LEU A 150 7.54 17.11 -14.80
N ALA A 151 8.32 17.73 -13.93
CA ALA A 151 9.78 17.65 -13.96
C ALA A 151 10.29 17.10 -12.62
N VAL A 152 11.17 16.11 -12.66
CA VAL A 152 11.77 15.48 -11.47
C VAL A 152 13.27 15.64 -11.56
N ARG A 153 13.86 16.33 -10.58
CA ARG A 153 15.30 16.43 -10.39
C ARG A 153 15.70 15.37 -9.39
N VAL A 154 16.57 14.45 -9.78
CA VAL A 154 17.08 13.37 -8.93
C VAL A 154 18.57 13.61 -8.72
N TYR A 155 19.05 13.36 -7.50
CA TYR A 155 20.46 13.31 -7.19
C TYR A 155 20.81 11.90 -6.77
N ASP A 156 21.85 11.35 -7.39
CA ASP A 156 22.50 10.09 -7.04
C ASP A 156 23.91 10.39 -6.51
N SER A 157 24.22 9.90 -5.31
CA SER A 157 25.54 10.04 -4.70
C SER A 157 26.56 8.99 -5.14
N GLY A 158 26.10 7.90 -5.76
CA GLY A 158 26.92 6.82 -6.27
C GLY A 158 26.12 5.53 -6.50
N GLY A 159 26.36 4.88 -7.65
CA GLY A 159 25.90 3.52 -7.89
C GLY A 159 24.89 3.42 -9.03
N ALA A 160 23.64 3.10 -8.70
CA ALA A 160 22.58 2.95 -9.69
C ALA A 160 21.50 4.00 -9.44
N GLY A 161 21.51 5.06 -10.24
CA GLY A 161 20.65 6.20 -10.06
C GLY A 161 19.34 6.17 -10.85
N GLY A 162 18.46 7.11 -10.51
CA GLY A 162 17.25 7.40 -11.26
C GLY A 162 15.94 6.97 -10.60
N ILE A 163 14.94 6.71 -11.43
CA ILE A 163 13.57 6.36 -11.01
C ILE A 163 13.26 4.92 -11.42
N THR A 164 13.20 4.03 -10.44
CA THR A 164 13.09 2.58 -10.60
C THR A 164 11.79 2.01 -10.02
N GLY A 165 11.63 0.69 -10.11
CA GLY A 165 10.48 -0.02 -9.54
C GLY A 165 9.22 0.12 -10.38
N SER A 166 8.06 0.31 -9.74
CA SER A 166 6.77 0.34 -10.43
C SER A 166 5.73 1.22 -9.75
N GLY A 167 4.61 1.46 -10.45
CA GLY A 167 3.50 2.24 -9.93
C GLY A 167 3.64 3.74 -10.21
N PHE A 168 3.93 4.09 -11.46
CA PHE A 168 4.04 5.48 -11.92
C PHE A 168 2.67 6.01 -12.35
N PHE A 169 2.01 6.78 -11.49
CA PHE A 169 0.66 7.26 -11.79
C PHE A 169 0.26 8.51 -11.02
N MET A 170 -0.80 9.14 -11.53
CA MET A 170 -1.59 10.11 -10.80
C MET A 170 -3.04 9.65 -10.66
N ARG A 171 -3.60 9.83 -9.48
CA ARG A 171 -5.04 9.57 -9.22
C ARG A 171 -5.56 10.44 -8.10
N MET A 172 -6.88 10.61 -8.04
CA MET A 172 -7.49 11.21 -6.85
C MET A 172 -7.26 10.32 -5.62
N ILE A 173 -6.98 10.95 -4.48
CA ILE A 173 -6.98 10.27 -3.18
C ILE A 173 -8.42 9.82 -2.87
N ASP A 174 -8.56 8.58 -2.43
CA ASP A 174 -9.83 7.98 -2.02
C ASP A 174 -9.88 7.87 -0.49
N VAL A 175 -11.08 7.66 0.06
CA VAL A 175 -11.32 7.42 1.48
C VAL A 175 -10.44 6.28 2.00
N THR A 176 -10.20 5.29 1.15
CA THR A 176 -9.42 4.12 1.52
C THR A 176 -7.93 4.39 1.72
N ASP A 177 -7.39 5.46 1.13
CA ASP A 177 -5.99 5.86 1.31
C ASP A 177 -5.77 6.60 2.63
N GLU A 178 -6.83 7.18 3.18
CA GLU A 178 -6.79 7.93 4.44
C GLU A 178 -7.10 7.04 5.66
N LEU A 179 -7.31 5.75 5.46
CA LEU A 179 -7.69 4.78 6.48
C LEU A 179 -6.77 3.57 6.48
N LYS A 180 -6.53 3.00 7.65
CA LYS A 180 -5.83 1.71 7.83
C LYS A 180 -6.60 0.83 8.81
N ILE A 181 -6.71 -0.46 8.49
CA ILE A 181 -7.00 -1.49 9.48
C ILE A 181 -5.65 -1.99 9.99
N ASP A 182 -5.28 -1.57 11.19
CA ASP A 182 -4.08 -2.03 11.86
C ASP A 182 -4.33 -3.36 12.55
N THR A 183 -3.66 -4.39 12.05
CA THR A 183 -3.71 -5.76 12.55
C THR A 183 -2.55 -6.10 13.47
N GLY A 184 -1.65 -5.16 13.76
CA GLY A 184 -0.48 -5.36 14.62
C GLY A 184 -0.77 -5.34 16.12
N GLY A 185 -2.04 -5.27 16.53
CA GLY A 185 -2.42 -5.39 17.94
C GLY A 185 -2.26 -6.82 18.46
N ASP A 186 -2.35 -6.97 19.77
CA ASP A 186 -2.10 -8.24 20.46
C ASP A 186 -2.92 -9.40 19.88
N MET A 187 -2.21 -10.49 19.62
CA MET A 187 -2.75 -11.78 19.19
C MET A 187 -2.46 -12.80 20.28
N ILE A 188 -3.51 -13.33 20.91
CA ILE A 188 -3.37 -14.25 22.04
C ILE A 188 -4.13 -15.53 21.73
N LEU A 189 -3.42 -16.65 21.82
CA LEU A 189 -4.01 -17.99 21.78
C LEU A 189 -3.62 -18.73 23.06
N THR A 190 -4.61 -19.11 23.86
CA THR A 190 -4.38 -19.87 25.09
C THR A 190 -4.65 -21.36 24.86
N GLY A 191 -4.02 -22.23 25.66
CA GLY A 191 -4.23 -23.68 25.61
C GLY A 191 -5.64 -24.15 25.98
N SER A 192 -6.54 -23.24 26.32
CA SER A 192 -7.96 -23.49 26.57
C SER A 192 -8.84 -23.22 25.34
N ASN A 193 -8.28 -23.25 24.12
CA ASN A 193 -8.95 -22.94 22.85
C ASN A 193 -9.46 -21.49 22.72
N ASN A 194 -9.09 -20.60 23.64
CA ASN A 194 -9.51 -19.20 23.56
C ASN A 194 -8.54 -18.43 22.66
N PHE A 195 -9.08 -17.86 21.59
CA PHE A 195 -8.35 -16.96 20.70
C PHE A 195 -8.84 -15.53 20.88
N SER A 196 -7.91 -14.58 20.81
CA SER A 196 -8.25 -13.16 20.68
C SER A 196 -7.28 -12.42 19.78
N GLN A 197 -7.82 -11.44 19.04
CA GLN A 197 -7.06 -10.52 18.21
C GLN A 197 -7.56 -9.11 18.43
N THR A 198 -6.64 -8.19 18.74
CA THR A 198 -6.94 -6.76 18.79
C THR A 198 -6.56 -6.09 17.48
N ILE A 199 -7.47 -5.29 16.94
CA ILE A 199 -7.21 -4.44 15.77
C ILE A 199 -7.54 -2.98 16.08
N ALA A 200 -7.03 -2.08 15.25
CA ALA A 200 -7.46 -0.69 15.23
C ALA A 200 -7.87 -0.25 13.82
N ILE A 201 -8.87 0.62 13.72
CA ILE A 201 -9.18 1.35 12.48
C ILE A 201 -8.73 2.78 12.70
N ALA A 202 -7.67 3.18 12.01
CA ALA A 202 -6.96 4.44 12.25
C ALA A 202 -6.92 5.29 10.98
N PRO A 203 -7.48 6.52 11.00
CA PRO A 203 -7.28 7.49 9.94
C PRO A 203 -5.87 8.10 9.97
N THR A 204 -5.30 8.35 8.79
CA THR A 204 -4.08 9.15 8.64
C THR A 204 -4.37 10.65 8.52
N SER A 205 -5.57 11.00 8.04
CA SER A 205 -6.03 12.40 7.97
C SER A 205 -6.74 12.84 9.26
N ASN A 206 -6.93 14.14 9.43
CA ASN A 206 -7.61 14.70 10.61
C ASN A 206 -9.16 14.58 10.54
N LYS A 207 -9.69 13.91 9.51
CA LYS A 207 -11.14 13.69 9.36
C LYS A 207 -11.62 12.61 10.33
N THR A 208 -12.90 12.70 10.68
CA THR A 208 -13.60 11.64 11.42
C THR A 208 -14.36 10.77 10.45
N TYR A 209 -14.23 9.45 10.59
CA TYR A 209 -14.90 8.46 9.76
C TYR A 209 -15.89 7.65 10.57
N ARG A 210 -17.00 7.29 9.93
CA ARG A 210 -18.06 6.43 10.47
C ARG A 210 -18.30 5.27 9.53
N GLY A 211 -18.69 4.14 10.07
CA GLY A 211 -18.91 2.97 9.24
C GLY A 211 -19.26 1.73 10.03
N GLN A 212 -19.17 0.60 9.33
CA GLN A 212 -19.45 -0.70 9.89
C GLN A 212 -18.28 -1.63 9.62
N LEU A 213 -17.78 -2.27 10.68
CA LEU A 213 -16.78 -3.32 10.61
C LEU A 213 -17.48 -4.67 10.61
N SER A 214 -17.36 -5.40 9.51
CA SER A 214 -17.69 -6.82 9.42
C SER A 214 -16.45 -7.65 9.71
N ILE A 215 -16.60 -8.67 10.55
CA ILE A 215 -15.53 -9.60 10.94
C ILE A 215 -16.02 -11.00 10.61
N SER A 216 -15.29 -11.72 9.76
CA SER A 216 -15.59 -13.09 9.39
C SER A 216 -14.46 -14.00 9.84
N PHE A 217 -14.79 -15.05 10.58
CA PHE A 217 -13.87 -16.09 11.02
C PHE A 217 -14.25 -17.42 10.37
N LYS A 218 -13.36 -17.99 9.55
CA LYS A 218 -13.66 -19.19 8.76
C LYS A 218 -12.47 -20.12 8.60
N ASP A 219 -12.78 -21.39 8.32
CA ASP A 219 -11.82 -22.32 7.76
C ASP A 219 -11.40 -21.85 6.35
N PRO A 220 -10.11 -21.63 6.06
CA PRO A 220 -9.67 -21.26 4.73
C PRO A 220 -9.92 -22.36 3.69
N GLU A 221 -9.91 -23.64 4.08
CA GLU A 221 -10.04 -24.79 3.18
C GLU A 221 -11.49 -25.17 2.92
N SER A 222 -12.25 -25.48 3.98
CA SER A 222 -13.65 -25.89 3.84
C SER A 222 -14.61 -24.72 3.65
N HIS A 223 -14.12 -23.49 3.83
CA HIS A 223 -14.92 -22.26 3.88
C HIS A 223 -16.01 -22.25 4.96
N LYS A 224 -16.01 -23.23 5.88
CA LYS A 224 -16.91 -23.25 7.03
C LYS A 224 -16.72 -22.00 7.87
N LYS A 225 -17.80 -21.25 8.06
CA LYS A 225 -17.83 -20.06 8.91
C LYS A 225 -18.04 -20.48 10.36
N TYR A 226 -17.20 -19.97 11.25
CA TYR A 226 -17.30 -20.20 12.70
C TYR A 226 -17.91 -19.01 13.42
N ALA A 227 -17.60 -17.79 12.98
CA ALA A 227 -18.16 -16.59 13.56
C ALA A 227 -18.30 -15.47 12.54
N GLU A 228 -19.30 -14.63 12.79
CA GLU A 228 -19.45 -13.32 12.16
C GLU A 228 -19.79 -12.30 13.23
N ARG A 229 -19.20 -11.10 13.12
CA ARG A 229 -19.56 -9.95 13.95
C ARG A 229 -19.70 -8.72 13.08
N LEU A 230 -20.62 -7.85 13.51
CA LEU A 230 -20.87 -6.58 12.86
C LEU A 230 -20.84 -5.49 13.91
N VAL A 231 -19.97 -4.51 13.74
CA VAL A 231 -19.68 -3.50 14.76
C VAL A 231 -19.73 -2.11 14.15
N SER A 232 -20.45 -1.21 14.79
CA SER A 232 -20.47 0.21 14.40
C SER A 232 -19.17 0.88 14.81
N VAL A 233 -18.59 1.65 13.90
CA VAL A 233 -17.28 2.28 14.06
C VAL A 233 -17.44 3.78 13.93
N GLN A 234 -16.83 4.51 14.85
CA GLN A 234 -16.49 5.92 14.70
C GLN A 234 -15.02 6.08 15.08
N THR A 235 -14.23 6.67 14.21
CA THR A 235 -12.78 6.79 14.40
C THR A 235 -12.26 8.14 13.90
N SER A 236 -11.24 8.65 14.57
CA SER A 236 -10.50 9.85 14.18
C SER A 236 -9.00 9.63 14.44
N ARG A 237 -8.13 10.46 13.85
CA ARG A 237 -6.68 10.35 14.08
C ARG A 237 -6.29 10.43 15.56
N SER A 238 -6.96 11.28 16.34
CA SER A 238 -6.74 11.43 17.78
C SER A 238 -7.37 10.32 18.62
N LYS A 239 -8.38 9.62 18.09
CA LYS A 239 -9.07 8.53 18.77
C LYS A 239 -9.33 7.37 17.79
N PRO A 240 -8.31 6.55 17.50
CA PRO A 240 -8.47 5.35 16.69
C PRO A 240 -9.48 4.39 17.33
N PHE A 241 -10.37 3.81 16.53
CA PHE A 241 -11.30 2.80 17.00
C PHE A 241 -10.55 1.49 17.22
N LYS A 242 -10.59 0.95 18.43
CA LYS A 242 -9.97 -0.34 18.79
C LYS A 242 -11.06 -1.39 19.03
N PHE A 243 -10.82 -2.60 18.56
CA PHE A 243 -11.72 -3.73 18.77
C PHE A 243 -10.93 -5.01 19.02
N THR A 244 -11.34 -5.78 20.03
CA THR A 244 -10.77 -7.10 20.33
C THR A 244 -11.78 -8.17 19.96
N PHE A 245 -11.50 -8.89 18.89
CA PHE A 245 -12.24 -10.11 18.54
C PHE A 245 -11.82 -11.22 19.50
N LYS A 246 -12.80 -11.98 20.02
CA LYS A 246 -12.58 -13.14 20.90
C LYS A 246 -13.48 -14.26 20.44
N GLU A 247 -12.93 -15.46 20.30
CA GLU A 247 -13.68 -16.64 19.90
C GLU A 247 -13.01 -17.91 20.42
N ASN A 248 -13.81 -18.94 20.70
CA ASN A 248 -13.28 -20.27 20.96
C ASN A 248 -13.03 -20.99 19.64
N MET A 249 -11.83 -21.52 19.44
CA MET A 249 -11.47 -22.19 18.19
C MET A 249 -10.73 -23.52 18.40
N PRO A 250 -10.96 -24.54 17.54
CA PRO A 250 -10.21 -25.78 17.61
C PRO A 250 -8.75 -25.55 17.21
N MET A 251 -7.78 -25.83 18.09
CA MET A 251 -6.34 -25.60 17.85
C MET A 251 -5.68 -26.57 16.82
N ALA A 252 -6.47 -27.15 15.92
CA ALA A 252 -6.01 -28.16 14.97
C ALA A 252 -5.31 -27.57 13.74
N LYS A 253 -5.65 -26.34 13.35
CA LYS A 253 -5.12 -25.66 12.15
C LYS A 253 -5.28 -24.14 12.21
N SER A 254 -4.70 -23.43 11.24
CA SER A 254 -4.94 -22.00 11.06
C SER A 254 -6.33 -21.73 10.50
N TYR A 255 -6.95 -20.66 10.97
CA TYR A 255 -8.21 -20.12 10.46
C TYR A 255 -7.99 -18.72 9.89
N LEU A 256 -8.84 -18.34 8.94
CA LEU A 256 -8.81 -17.03 8.31
C LEU A 256 -9.76 -16.07 9.02
N LEU A 257 -9.21 -14.96 9.47
CA LEU A 257 -9.93 -13.83 10.03
C LEU A 257 -9.88 -12.67 9.03
N THR A 258 -11.04 -12.30 8.52
CA THR A 258 -11.22 -11.21 7.55
C THR A 258 -11.94 -10.06 8.23
N TYR A 259 -11.32 -8.89 8.22
CA TYR A 259 -11.88 -7.63 8.68
C TYR A 259 -12.24 -6.78 7.47
N THR A 260 -13.51 -6.42 7.32
CA THR A 260 -13.96 -5.53 6.26
C THR A 260 -14.64 -4.31 6.87
N PHE A 261 -13.99 -3.16 6.80
CA PHE A 261 -14.57 -1.88 7.21
C PHE A 261 -15.23 -1.21 6.02
N ARG A 262 -16.52 -0.91 6.12
CA ARG A 262 -17.28 -0.14 5.13
C ARG A 262 -17.57 1.25 5.68
N GLU A 263 -17.04 2.28 5.05
CA GLU A 263 -17.30 3.68 5.42
C GLU A 263 -18.71 4.09 4.98
N SER A 264 -19.45 4.76 5.87
CA SER A 264 -20.88 5.00 5.71
C SER A 264 -21.23 5.96 4.58
N THR A 265 -20.40 6.98 4.32
CA THR A 265 -20.76 8.09 3.45
C THR A 265 -20.41 7.81 1.98
N SER A 266 -19.21 7.30 1.75
CA SER A 266 -18.68 6.91 0.45
C SER A 266 -19.07 5.49 0.05
N GLY A 267 -19.44 4.65 1.02
CA GLY A 267 -19.72 3.23 0.82
C GLY A 267 -18.49 2.38 0.51
N LYS A 268 -17.29 2.97 0.51
CA LYS A 268 -16.01 2.32 0.20
C LYS A 268 -15.60 1.35 1.30
N THR A 269 -14.85 0.31 0.92
CA THR A 269 -14.44 -0.76 1.84
C THR A 269 -12.92 -0.89 1.94
N LEU A 270 -12.43 -1.10 3.15
CA LEU A 270 -11.10 -1.62 3.45
C LEU A 270 -11.20 -3.06 3.92
N THR A 271 -10.28 -3.91 3.49
CA THR A 271 -10.20 -5.29 3.97
C THR A 271 -8.80 -5.62 4.45
N ALA A 272 -8.70 -6.30 5.59
CA ALA A 272 -7.48 -6.91 6.09
C ALA A 272 -7.72 -8.38 6.43
N ASN A 273 -6.74 -9.23 6.16
CA ASN A 273 -6.80 -10.66 6.41
C ASN A 273 -5.67 -11.07 7.34
N ILE A 274 -5.97 -11.95 8.29
CA ILE A 274 -5.01 -12.52 9.22
C ILE A 274 -5.27 -14.03 9.32
N LEU A 275 -4.20 -14.82 9.37
CA LEU A 275 -4.30 -16.23 9.74
C LEU A 275 -4.03 -16.40 11.22
N THR A 276 -4.84 -17.20 11.90
CA THR A 276 -4.57 -17.54 13.29
C THR A 276 -3.34 -18.43 13.40
N PRO A 277 -2.57 -18.32 14.50
CA PRO A 277 -1.53 -19.26 14.80
C PRO A 277 -2.15 -20.62 15.14
N TYR A 278 -1.38 -21.68 14.97
CA TYR A 278 -1.75 -23.03 15.39
C TYR A 278 -0.51 -23.71 15.96
N ILE A 279 -0.72 -24.62 16.92
CA ILE A 279 0.38 -25.34 17.55
C ILE A 279 0.61 -26.62 16.75
N LEU A 280 1.75 -26.70 16.06
CA LEU A 280 2.18 -27.90 15.33
C LEU A 280 2.68 -29.00 16.26
N THR A 281 3.01 -28.69 17.51
CA THR A 281 3.60 -29.65 18.44
C THR A 281 2.49 -30.52 19.04
N PRO A 282 2.42 -31.83 18.73
CA PRO A 282 1.54 -32.73 19.46
C PRO A 282 1.89 -32.67 20.95
N LYS A 283 0.90 -32.91 21.81
CA LYS A 283 1.12 -33.00 23.25
C LYS A 283 2.28 -33.97 23.51
N VAL A 284 3.32 -33.51 24.21
CA VAL A 284 4.45 -34.36 24.61
C VAL A 284 3.86 -35.59 25.31
N SER A 285 4.25 -36.77 24.85
CA SER A 285 3.83 -38.03 25.46
C SER A 285 4.14 -38.00 26.95
N LEU A 286 3.20 -38.48 27.79
CA LEU A 286 3.42 -38.62 29.24
C LEU A 286 4.57 -39.58 29.54
N GLN A 287 4.95 -40.41 28.58
CA GLN A 287 6.14 -41.26 28.63
C GLN A 287 7.22 -40.69 27.71
N PRO A 288 8.45 -40.47 28.19
CA PRO A 288 9.55 -40.06 27.33
C PRO A 288 9.78 -41.11 26.25
N LYS A 289 9.72 -40.70 24.99
CA LYS A 289 10.14 -41.55 23.88
C LYS A 289 11.64 -41.34 23.65
N ILE A 290 12.46 -42.20 24.24
CA ILE A 290 13.91 -42.17 24.06
C ILE A 290 14.19 -42.68 22.64
N ASN A 291 14.55 -41.79 21.71
CA ASN A 291 14.97 -42.14 20.35
C ASN A 291 16.44 -42.59 20.31
N GLY A 292 16.91 -43.26 21.36
CA GLY A 292 18.23 -43.87 21.40
C GLY A 292 18.28 -45.14 20.56
N ALA A 293 19.45 -45.51 20.06
CA ALA A 293 19.63 -46.79 19.40
C ALA A 293 19.33 -47.94 20.38
N SER A 294 18.59 -48.97 19.92
CA SER A 294 18.27 -50.15 20.74
C SER A 294 19.49 -51.00 21.11
N VAL A 295 20.67 -50.70 20.55
CA VAL A 295 21.88 -51.50 20.67
C VAL A 295 23.04 -50.61 21.11
N TYR A 296 23.62 -50.93 22.26
CA TYR A 296 24.90 -50.41 22.69
C TYR A 296 25.98 -51.38 22.18
N GLY A 297 26.85 -50.94 21.28
CA GLY A 297 27.99 -51.74 20.85
C GLY A 297 29.06 -51.75 21.93
N ALA A 298 29.23 -52.84 22.66
CA ALA A 298 30.38 -53.00 23.56
C ALA A 298 31.66 -53.14 22.75
N GLN A 299 32.57 -52.18 22.88
CA GLN A 299 33.94 -52.31 22.40
C GLN A 299 34.73 -53.15 23.43
N PRO A 300 35.41 -54.25 23.05
CA PRO A 300 36.21 -55.02 23.98
C PRO A 300 37.29 -54.14 24.61
N GLY A 301 37.28 -54.00 25.95
CA GLY A 301 38.27 -53.23 26.71
C GLY A 301 37.78 -51.93 27.37
N ASN A 302 36.54 -51.49 27.14
CA ASN A 302 35.96 -50.34 27.82
C ASN A 302 34.60 -50.67 28.45
N ASN A 303 34.52 -50.68 29.79
CA ASN A 303 33.25 -50.71 30.51
C ASN A 303 32.61 -49.32 30.39
N PHE A 304 31.43 -49.23 29.74
CA PHE A 304 30.73 -47.96 29.56
C PHE A 304 30.55 -47.17 30.86
N LEU A 305 30.89 -45.88 30.79
CA LEU A 305 30.47 -44.83 31.70
C LEU A 305 29.00 -44.47 31.44
N TYR A 306 28.28 -44.20 32.53
CA TYR A 306 26.89 -43.69 32.64
C TYR A 306 25.77 -44.75 32.66
N LYS A 307 25.30 -45.04 33.88
CA LYS A 307 23.89 -45.41 34.13
C LYS A 307 23.07 -44.11 34.10
N VAL A 308 22.00 -44.07 33.31
CA VAL A 308 20.94 -43.08 33.49
C VAL A 308 19.99 -43.62 34.56
N PRO A 309 19.69 -42.90 35.65
CA PRO A 309 18.64 -43.28 36.60
C PRO A 309 17.24 -43.22 35.97
#